data_AF-A0A3D6CGH3-F1
#
_entry.id   AF-A0A3D6CGH3-F1
#
_cell.length_a   1.000
_cell.length_b   1.000
_cell.length_c   1.000
_cell.angle_alpha   90.00
_cell.angle_beta   90.00
_cell.angle_gamma   90.00
#
_symmetry.space_group_name_H-M   'P 1'
#
loop_
_entity.id
_entity.type
_entity.pdbx_description
1 polymer ?
#
loop_
_entity_poly.entity_id
_entity_poly.type
_entity_poly.pdbx_seq_one_letter_code
_entity_poly.pdbx_strand_id
1 'polypeptide(L)'
;MNYPETINWLYEQLPMFSRIGQAAYKTDLHNTIALCAILGNPEKKFRSVHIAGTNGKGSTSHMLAAICQTAGYKTGLYTSPHIHDFRERIRINGEMISEQAVVEFV
;
A
#
# COMPACT_ATOMS: atom_id res chain seq x y z
N MET A 1 -19.88 -3.13 5.58
CA MET A 1 -19.70 -1.85 4.88
C MET A 1 -19.58 -2.15 3.39
N ASN A 2 -20.10 -1.30 2.52
CA ASN A 2 -19.77 -1.35 1.09
C ASN A 2 -18.40 -0.70 0.83
N TYR A 3 -17.90 -0.78 -0.39
CA TYR A 3 -16.58 -0.23 -0.74
C TYR A 3 -16.45 1.28 -0.47
N PRO A 4 -17.38 2.15 -0.90
CA PRO A 4 -17.33 3.57 -0.56
C PRO A 4 -17.28 3.86 0.96
N GLU A 5 -18.11 3.19 1.75
CA GLU A 5 -18.13 3.32 3.21
C GLU A 5 -16.78 2.91 3.83
N THR A 6 -16.21 1.81 3.34
CA THR A 6 -14.93 1.27 3.81
C THR A 6 -13.79 2.25 3.55
N ILE A 7 -13.73 2.82 2.35
CA ILE A 7 -12.70 3.81 1.99
C ILE A 7 -12.86 5.10 2.81
N ASN A 8 -14.09 5.58 2.99
CA ASN A 8 -14.34 6.75 3.84
C ASN A 8 -13.91 6.51 5.28
N TRP A 9 -14.25 5.35 5.86
CA TRP A 9 -13.82 4.98 7.19
C TRP A 9 -12.29 4.99 7.33
N LEU A 10 -11.56 4.40 6.37
CA LEU A 10 -10.08 4.42 6.35
C LEU A 10 -9.52 5.85 6.35
N TYR A 11 -10.12 6.76 5.57
CA TYR A 11 -9.68 8.16 5.50
C TYR A 11 -10.00 8.97 6.77
N GLU A 12 -10.98 8.54 7.57
CA GLU A 12 -11.28 9.13 8.87
C GLU A 12 -10.30 8.66 9.95
N GLN A 13 -9.83 7.42 9.88
CA GLN A 13 -8.90 6.85 10.87
C GLN A 13 -7.48 7.43 10.78
N LEU A 14 -7.06 7.91 9.61
CA LEU A 14 -5.69 8.36 9.41
C LEU A 14 -5.51 9.81 9.88
N PRO A 15 -4.65 10.07 10.89
CA PRO A 15 -4.15 11.42 11.15
C PRO A 15 -3.32 11.88 9.96
N MET A 16 -3.97 12.49 8.96
CA MET A 16 -3.24 13.00 7.81
C MET A 16 -2.31 14.12 8.29
N PHE A 17 -1.02 14.04 7.94
CA PHE A 17 -0.06 15.11 8.20
C PHE A 17 -0.55 16.46 7.65
N SER A 18 -1.27 16.43 6.51
CA SER A 18 -1.93 17.62 5.94
C SER A 18 -3.02 18.22 6.84
N ARG A 19 -3.58 17.46 7.79
CA ARG A 19 -4.64 17.89 8.72
C ARG A 19 -4.11 18.29 10.09
N ILE A 20 -3.10 17.59 10.64
CA ILE A 20 -2.63 17.80 12.02
C ILE A 20 -1.14 18.11 12.16
N GLY A 21 -0.43 18.35 11.05
CA GLY A 21 0.96 18.81 11.03
C GLY A 21 1.94 17.83 11.70
N GLN A 22 2.98 18.38 12.34
CA GLN A 22 4.02 17.58 13.02
C GLN A 22 3.49 16.61 14.07
N ALA A 23 2.31 16.86 14.66
CA ALA A 23 1.71 15.95 15.63
C ALA A 23 1.24 14.61 15.02
N ALA A 24 1.06 14.52 13.69
CA ALA A 24 0.84 13.25 12.99
C ALA A 24 2.11 12.41 12.88
N TYR A 25 3.29 13.02 13.05
CA TYR A 25 4.56 12.35 12.78
C TYR A 25 4.94 11.48 13.98
N LYS A 26 4.61 10.19 13.88
CA LYS A 26 5.19 9.16 14.75
C LYS A 26 6.53 8.73 14.16
N THR A 27 7.60 8.90 14.93
CA THR A 27 8.97 8.51 14.55
C THR A 27 9.21 7.01 14.61
N ASP A 28 8.28 6.26 15.20
CA ASP A 28 8.42 4.83 15.44
C ASP A 28 7.48 3.98 14.56
N LEU A 29 7.76 2.68 14.53
CA LEU A 29 7.02 1.69 13.75
C LEU A 29 6.20 0.74 14.63
N HIS A 30 6.00 1.03 15.92
CA HIS A 30 5.42 0.06 16.88
C HIS A 30 4.03 -0.42 16.44
N ASN A 31 3.17 0.51 15.99
CA ASN A 31 1.82 0.18 15.55
C ASN A 31 1.83 -0.73 14.32
N THR A 32 2.66 -0.43 13.32
CA THR A 32 2.79 -1.24 12.11
C THR A 32 3.35 -2.62 12.44
N ILE A 33 4.37 -2.71 13.30
CA ILE A 33 4.97 -3.97 13.74
C ILE A 33 3.95 -4.82 14.50
N ALA A 34 3.17 -4.22 15.41
CA ALA A 34 2.13 -4.91 16.15
C ALA A 34 1.01 -5.44 15.22
N LEU A 35 0.57 -4.64 14.25
CA LEU A 35 -0.40 -5.06 13.25
C LEU A 35 0.13 -6.23 12.39
N CYS A 36 1.37 -6.14 11.92
CA CYS A 36 2.03 -7.23 11.20
C CYS A 36 2.10 -8.52 12.04
N ALA A 37 2.38 -8.42 13.34
CA ALA A 37 2.42 -9.57 14.23
C ALA A 37 1.05 -10.27 14.33
N ILE A 38 -0.04 -9.49 14.46
CA ILE A 38 -1.43 -10.01 14.48
C ILE A 38 -1.76 -10.72 13.16
N LEU A 39 -1.32 -10.17 12.02
CA LEU A 39 -1.53 -10.74 10.68
C LEU A 39 -0.59 -11.92 10.36
N GLY A 40 0.22 -12.38 11.32
CA GLY A 40 1.14 -13.49 11.12
C GLY A 40 2.35 -13.15 10.26
N ASN A 41 2.89 -11.94 10.41
CA ASN A 41 4.07 -11.39 9.75
C ASN A 41 4.07 -11.57 8.21
N PRO A 42 3.04 -11.10 7.49
CA PRO A 42 2.94 -11.30 6.05
C PRO A 42 4.10 -10.68 5.26
N GLU A 43 4.69 -9.59 5.76
CA GLU A 43 5.83 -8.89 5.16
C GLU A 43 7.10 -9.76 5.05
N LYS A 44 7.17 -10.87 5.80
CA LYS A 44 8.29 -11.82 5.77
C LYS A 44 8.08 -13.00 4.81
N LYS A 45 6.91 -13.08 4.16
CA LYS A 45 6.52 -14.23 3.33
C LYS A 45 6.86 -14.08 1.84
N PHE A 46 7.44 -12.96 1.44
CA PHE A 46 7.83 -12.69 0.06
C PHE A 46 9.11 -11.87 0.01
N ARG A 47 9.81 -11.92 -1.15
CA ARG A 47 10.97 -11.06 -1.40
C ARG A 47 10.48 -9.66 -1.74
N SER A 48 11.16 -8.63 -1.25
CA SER A 48 10.78 -7.23 -1.46
C SER A 48 11.94 -6.42 -2.01
N VAL A 49 11.61 -5.43 -2.85
CA VAL A 49 12.50 -4.35 -3.24
C VAL A 49 11.92 -3.06 -2.70
N HIS A 50 12.67 -2.35 -1.87
CA HIS A 50 12.24 -1.09 -1.27
C HIS A 50 12.82 0.09 -2.06
N ILE A 51 11.94 0.91 -2.63
CA ILE A 51 12.33 2.07 -3.45
C ILE A 51 12.00 3.36 -2.68
N ALA A 52 13.04 4.13 -2.36
CA ALA A 52 12.96 5.43 -1.70
C ALA A 52 13.61 6.53 -2.56
N GLY A 53 13.38 7.81 -2.22
CA GLY A 53 13.92 8.97 -2.94
C GLY A 53 12.91 10.10 -3.10
N THR A 54 13.34 11.28 -3.54
CA THR A 54 12.45 12.44 -3.71
C THR A 54 11.58 12.29 -4.97
N ASN A 55 12.21 11.97 -6.10
CA ASN A 55 11.57 11.86 -7.42
C ASN A 55 11.80 10.48 -8.05
N GLY A 56 10.98 10.12 -9.03
CA GLY A 56 11.19 8.90 -9.84
C GLY A 56 10.73 7.59 -9.21
N LYS A 57 10.49 7.52 -7.90
CA LYS A 57 10.04 6.30 -7.18
C LYS A 57 8.91 5.56 -7.90
N GLY A 58 7.83 6.27 -8.23
CA GLY A 58 6.66 5.66 -8.89
C GLY A 58 7.02 5.03 -10.23
N SER A 59 7.71 5.77 -11.09
CA SER A 59 8.15 5.29 -12.40
C SER A 59 9.11 4.11 -12.29
N THR A 60 10.09 4.18 -11.40
CA THR A 60 11.05 3.09 -11.15
C THR A 60 10.35 1.83 -10.64
N SER A 61 9.42 1.96 -9.69
CA SER A 61 8.66 0.82 -9.17
C SER A 61 7.81 0.16 -10.26
N HIS A 62 7.18 0.94 -11.14
CA HIS A 62 6.40 0.39 -12.26
C HIS A 62 7.29 -0.32 -13.29
N MET A 63 8.42 0.29 -13.67
CA MET A 63 9.38 -0.33 -14.60
C MET A 63 9.91 -1.65 -14.04
N LEU A 64 10.31 -1.67 -12.76
CA LEU A 64 10.80 -2.88 -12.11
C LEU A 64 9.71 -3.96 -12.04
N ALA A 65 8.48 -3.58 -11.68
CA ALA A 65 7.36 -4.51 -11.63
C ALA A 65 7.09 -5.14 -13.01
N ALA A 66 7.11 -4.34 -14.08
CA ALA A 66 6.92 -4.82 -15.45
C ALA A 66 8.04 -5.78 -15.88
N ILE A 67 9.30 -5.50 -15.53
CA ILE A 67 10.44 -6.39 -15.79
C ILE A 67 10.26 -7.72 -15.06
N CYS A 68 9.94 -7.70 -13.77
CA CYS A 68 9.72 -8.93 -12.99
C CYS A 68 8.54 -9.75 -13.52
N GLN A 69 7.44 -9.10 -13.91
CA GLN A 69 6.28 -9.77 -14.51
C GLN A 69 6.66 -10.42 -15.84
N THR A 70 7.35 -9.69 -16.72
CA THR A 70 7.84 -10.20 -18.01
C THR A 70 8.78 -11.39 -17.82
N ALA A 71 9.58 -11.39 -16.76
CA ALA A 71 10.45 -12.50 -16.38
C ALA A 71 9.73 -13.69 -15.75
N GLY A 72 8.39 -13.67 -15.63
CA GLY A 72 7.58 -14.78 -15.14
C GLY A 72 7.32 -14.79 -13.63
N TYR A 73 7.70 -13.74 -12.89
CA TYR A 73 7.45 -13.66 -11.45
C TYR A 73 6.05 -13.13 -11.14
N LYS A 74 5.36 -13.78 -10.19
CA LYS A 74 4.18 -13.18 -9.54
C LYS A 74 4.63 -11.95 -8.75
N THR A 75 4.25 -10.77 -9.20
CA THR A 75 4.82 -9.51 -8.74
C THR A 75 3.75 -8.63 -8.12
N GLY A 76 3.94 -8.29 -6.84
CA GLY A 76 3.17 -7.26 -6.17
C GLY A 76 3.79 -5.88 -6.40
N LEU A 77 2.95 -4.86 -6.53
CA LEU A 77 3.37 -3.45 -6.63
C LEU A 77 2.55 -2.63 -5.63
N TYR A 78 3.27 -1.92 -4.74
CA TYR A 78 2.69 -0.92 -3.86
C TYR A 78 3.21 0.47 -4.21
N THR A 79 2.32 1.41 -4.53
CA THR A 79 2.67 2.80 -4.86
C THR A 79 1.71 3.81 -4.23
N SER A 80 2.20 5.01 -3.96
CA SER A 80 1.39 6.10 -3.40
C SER A 80 1.92 7.47 -3.85
N PRO A 81 1.06 8.50 -3.93
CA PRO A 81 -0.41 8.43 -3.80
C PRO A 81 -1.07 7.74 -5.01
N HIS A 82 -2.38 7.48 -4.92
CA HIS A 82 -3.21 7.16 -6.09
C HIS A 82 -3.74 8.45 -6.72
N ILE A 83 -4.26 8.35 -7.95
CA ILE A 83 -4.80 9.48 -8.71
C ILE A 83 -6.34 9.48 -8.65
N HIS A 84 -6.99 8.34 -8.91
CA HIS A 84 -8.46 8.26 -8.99
C HIS A 84 -9.05 7.26 -7.99
N ASP A 85 -8.46 6.08 -7.85
CA ASP A 85 -8.98 4.99 -7.02
C ASP A 85 -7.93 4.50 -6.02
N PHE A 86 -8.33 4.31 -4.76
CA PHE A 86 -7.48 3.74 -3.70
C PHE A 86 -6.80 2.43 -4.14
N ARG A 87 -7.48 1.60 -4.94
CA ARG A 87 -6.99 0.31 -5.41
C ARG A 87 -5.77 0.43 -6.33
N GLU A 88 -5.54 1.59 -6.93
CA GLU A 88 -4.30 1.85 -7.70
C GLU A 88 -3.04 1.64 -6.86
N ARG A 89 -3.14 1.80 -5.52
CA ARG A 89 -2.02 1.62 -4.60
C ARG A 89 -1.55 0.18 -4.49
N ILE A 90 -2.40 -0.82 -4.76
CA ILE A 90 -2.11 -2.22 -4.49
C ILE A 90 -2.42 -3.03 -5.74
N ARG A 91 -1.38 -3.53 -6.41
CA ARG A 91 -1.50 -4.33 -7.63
C ARG A 91 -0.80 -5.68 -7.53
N ILE A 92 -1.34 -6.70 -8.18
CA ILE A 92 -0.70 -8.00 -8.40
C ILE A 92 -0.71 -8.26 -9.91
N ASN A 93 0.47 -8.43 -10.50
CA ASN A 93 0.63 -8.61 -11.95
C ASN A 93 -0.07 -7.53 -12.78
N GLY A 94 0.02 -6.27 -12.34
CA GLY A 94 -0.59 -5.12 -13.01
C GLY A 94 -2.06 -4.87 -12.65
N GLU A 95 -2.78 -5.89 -12.19
CA GLU A 95 -4.19 -5.80 -11.82
C GLU A 95 -4.36 -5.20 -10.42
N MET A 96 -5.32 -4.27 -10.30
CA MET A 96 -5.68 -3.68 -9.02
C MET A 96 -6.35 -4.70 -8.11
N ILE A 97 -6.14 -4.57 -6.79
CA ILE A 97 -6.93 -5.32 -5.79
C ILE A 97 -8.43 -5.10 -6.05
N SER A 98 -9.27 -6.12 -5.83
CA SER A 98 -10.73 -5.96 -5.98
C SER A 98 -11.32 -5.13 -4.85
N GLU A 99 -12.44 -4.46 -5.11
CA GLU A 99 -13.20 -3.73 -4.08
C GLU A 99 -13.60 -4.66 -2.94
N GLN A 100 -14.06 -5.86 -3.27
CA GLN A 100 -14.46 -6.86 -2.29
C GLN A 100 -13.28 -7.29 -1.39
N ALA A 101 -12.09 -7.49 -1.94
CA ALA A 101 -10.92 -7.84 -1.13
C ALA A 101 -10.49 -6.69 -0.20
N VAL A 102 -10.71 -5.43 -0.60
CA VAL A 102 -10.49 -4.28 0.30
C VAL A 102 -11.52 -4.30 1.42
N VAL A 103 -12.81 -4.51 1.11
CA VAL A 103 -13.90 -4.56 2.09
C VAL A 103 -13.73 -5.72 3.08
N GLU A 104 -13.30 -6.89 2.62
CA GLU A 104 -13.12 -8.06 3.48
C GLU A 104 -11.91 -7.93 4.41
N PHE A 105 -10.92 -7.12 4.04
CA PHE A 105 -9.73 -6.90 4.84
C PHE A 105 -9.94 -5.86 5.96
N VAL A 106 -10.79 -4.86 5.71
CA VAL A 106 -11.02 -3.70 6.59
C VAL A 106 -12.15 -3.98 7.57
#